data_AF-I5D6J1-F1
#
_entry.id   AF-I5D6J1-F1
#
_cell.length_a   1.000
_cell.length_b   1.000
_cell.length_c   1.000
_cell.angle_alpha   90.00
_cell.angle_beta   90.00
_cell.angle_gamma   90.00
#
_symmetry.space_group_name_H-M   'P 1'
#
loop_
_entity.id
_entity.type
_entity.pdbx_description
1 polymer ?
#
loop_
_entity_poly.entity_id
_entity_poly.type
_entity_poly.pdbx_seq_one_letter_code
_entity_poly.pdbx_strand_id
1 'polypeptide(L)'
;MFKKSVNDAWTSVKRGNMLLLAIGVLIGASFNAVISSLANDVIMAAIASLFNVQAVSELKAGPVLIGKFLAALISFIIVALIIFLFLILYFLIKNAVEARKAKKNPPVVVVAAPTTDELILQELKKLNENIDELRRSQLK
;
A
#
# COMPACT_ATOMS: atom_id res chain seq x y z
N MET A 1 26.16 25.27 15.60
CA MET A 1 24.92 25.55 14.83
C MET A 1 24.45 24.34 14.02
N PHE A 2 25.28 23.76 13.15
CA PHE A 2 24.90 22.63 12.28
C PHE A 2 24.23 21.42 13.00
N LYS A 3 24.82 20.93 14.10
CA LYS A 3 24.23 19.83 14.88
C LYS A 3 22.83 20.13 15.43
N LYS A 4 22.55 21.40 15.77
CA LYS A 4 21.24 21.83 16.25
C LYS A 4 20.23 21.83 15.10
N SER A 5 20.60 22.40 13.96
CA SER A 5 19.77 22.40 12.74
C SER A 5 19.40 20.99 12.27
N VAL A 6 20.34 20.03 12.32
CA VAL A 6 20.06 18.62 11.99
C VAL A 6 19.09 18.00 12.99
N ASN A 7 19.24 18.28 14.28
CA ASN A 7 18.36 17.73 15.30
C ASN A 7 16.94 18.31 15.23
N ASP A 8 16.82 19.60 14.88
CA ASP A 8 15.54 20.30 14.65
C ASP A 8 14.82 19.77 13.40
N ALA A 9 15.56 19.46 12.33
CA ALA A 9 15.02 18.79 11.14
C ALA A 9 14.54 17.37 11.46
N TRP A 10 15.33 16.60 12.22
CA TRP A 10 14.98 15.24 12.60
C TRP A 10 13.76 15.18 13.51
N THR A 11 13.62 16.11 14.45
CA THR A 11 12.41 16.25 15.27
C THR A 11 11.21 16.70 14.46
N SER A 12 11.38 17.51 13.42
CA SER A 12 10.28 17.90 12.51
C SER A 12 9.81 16.74 11.64
N VAL A 13 10.72 15.90 11.14
CA VAL A 13 10.40 14.71 10.35
C VAL A 13 9.75 13.61 11.21
N LYS A 14 10.23 13.43 12.44
CA LYS A 14 9.63 12.50 13.42
C LYS A 14 8.30 13.01 13.99
N ARG A 15 8.04 14.31 13.92
CA ARG A 15 6.74 14.92 14.29
C ARG A 15 5.74 14.71 13.15
N GLY A 16 5.19 13.50 13.08
CA GLY A 16 3.97 13.19 12.32
C GLY A 16 4.09 12.07 11.29
N ASN A 17 2.95 11.77 10.65
CA ASN A 17 2.78 10.76 9.59
C ASN A 17 3.54 11.08 8.29
N MET A 18 4.26 12.20 8.22
CA MET A 18 4.93 12.69 7.01
C MET A 18 6.06 11.76 6.55
N LEU A 19 6.81 11.16 7.48
CA LEU A 19 7.86 10.20 7.13
C LEU A 19 7.27 8.95 6.46
N LEU A 20 6.16 8.41 6.97
CA LEU A 20 5.48 7.25 6.38
C LEU A 20 4.91 7.61 5.00
N LEU A 21 4.34 8.81 4.84
CA LEU A 21 3.88 9.30 3.55
C LEU A 21 5.04 9.42 2.55
N ALA A 22 6.17 10.00 2.95
CA ALA A 22 7.34 10.17 2.10
C ALA A 22 7.93 8.82 1.66
N ILE A 23 8.03 7.86 2.58
CA ILE A 23 8.48 6.50 2.27
C ILE A 23 7.49 5.80 1.32
N GLY A 24 6.18 5.93 1.57
CA GLY A 24 5.14 5.37 0.71
C GLY A 24 5.21 5.89 -0.73
N VAL A 25 5.39 7.20 -0.91
CA VAL A 25 5.54 7.83 -2.24
C VAL A 25 6.83 7.35 -2.92
N LEU A 26 7.95 7.28 -2.19
CA LEU A 26 9.24 6.84 -2.74
C LEU A 26 9.21 5.39 -3.22
N ILE A 27 8.62 4.50 -2.40
CA ILE A 27 8.45 3.08 -2.76
C ILE A 27 7.50 2.96 -3.95
N GLY A 28 6.38 3.69 -3.93
CA GLY A 28 5.40 3.68 -5.04
C GLY A 28 6.04 4.10 -6.37
N ALA A 29 6.83 5.18 -6.37
CA ALA A 29 7.54 5.65 -7.55
C ALA A 29 8.57 4.63 -8.06
N SER A 30 9.37 4.06 -7.15
CA SER A 30 10.41 3.08 -7.51
C SER A 30 9.81 1.77 -8.04
N PHE A 31 8.73 1.30 -7.41
CA PHE A 31 8.01 0.10 -7.84
C PHE A 31 7.37 0.29 -9.22
N ASN A 32 6.71 1.43 -9.45
CA ASN A 32 6.14 1.75 -10.76
C ASN A 32 7.22 1.80 -11.85
N ALA A 33 8.40 2.34 -11.56
CA ALA A 33 9.52 2.36 -12.51
C ALA A 33 9.96 0.95 -12.94
N VAL A 34 10.08 0.02 -11.98
CA VAL A 34 10.47 -1.37 -12.27
C VAL A 34 9.42 -2.07 -13.13
N ILE A 35 8.13 -1.93 -12.81
CA ILE A 35 7.06 -2.55 -13.59
C ILE A 35 6.98 -1.93 -15.00
N SER A 36 7.09 -0.61 -15.09
CA SER A 36 7.07 0.10 -16.36
C SER A 36 8.22 -0.33 -17.26
N SER A 37 9.43 -0.49 -16.72
CA SER A 37 10.58 -1.01 -17.48
C SER A 37 10.35 -2.46 -17.92
N LEU A 38 9.81 -3.33 -17.07
CA LEU A 38 9.49 -4.70 -17.47
C LEU A 38 8.46 -4.75 -18.63
N ALA A 39 7.42 -3.91 -18.56
CA ALA A 39 6.40 -3.86 -19.61
C ALA A 39 6.95 -3.26 -20.92
N ASN A 40 7.66 -2.13 -20.84
CA ASN A 40 8.12 -1.38 -22.00
C ASN A 40 9.39 -1.93 -22.63
N ASP A 41 10.34 -2.38 -21.83
CA ASP A 41 11.66 -2.77 -22.34
C ASP A 41 11.71 -4.26 -22.68
N VAL A 42 10.92 -5.09 -21.98
CA VAL A 42 10.91 -6.54 -22.22
C VAL A 42 9.70 -6.96 -23.04
N ILE A 43 8.49 -6.63 -22.58
CA ILE A 43 7.27 -7.13 -23.25
C ILE A 43 7.03 -6.42 -24.57
N MET A 44 7.09 -5.09 -24.61
CA MET A 44 6.93 -4.37 -25.89
C MET A 44 8.05 -4.71 -26.87
N ALA A 45 9.28 -4.94 -26.43
CA ALA A 45 10.36 -5.42 -27.32
C ALA A 45 10.07 -6.83 -27.87
N ALA A 46 9.59 -7.74 -27.01
CA ALA A 46 9.19 -9.09 -27.44
C ALA A 46 8.01 -9.07 -28.42
N ILE A 47 6.98 -8.26 -28.15
CA ILE A 47 5.83 -8.06 -29.03
C ILE A 47 6.29 -7.41 -30.35
N ALA A 48 7.14 -6.39 -30.29
CA ALA A 48 7.66 -5.72 -31.49
C ALA A 48 8.42 -6.68 -32.40
N SER A 49 9.21 -7.58 -31.80
CA SER A 49 9.93 -8.64 -32.52
C SER A 49 9.00 -9.71 -33.09
N LEU A 50 7.89 -10.03 -32.42
CA LEU A 50 6.97 -11.09 -32.85
C LEU A 50 5.97 -10.62 -33.92
N PHE A 51 5.57 -9.35 -33.86
CA PHE A 51 4.57 -8.75 -34.76
C PHE A 51 5.19 -7.88 -35.88
N ASN A 52 6.52 -7.83 -36.00
CA ASN A 52 7.25 -7.01 -36.99
C ASN A 52 6.72 -5.56 -37.04
N VAL A 53 6.67 -4.93 -35.86
CA VAL A 53 6.00 -3.64 -35.59
C VAL A 53 6.78 -2.44 -36.15
N GLN A 54 7.86 -2.67 -36.91
CA GLN A 54 8.42 -1.65 -37.81
C GLN A 54 7.32 -1.03 -38.71
N ALA A 55 6.29 -1.79 -39.06
CA ALA A 55 5.17 -1.29 -39.86
C ALA A 55 4.17 -0.39 -39.08
N VAL A 56 4.05 -0.48 -37.75
CA VAL A 56 2.99 0.24 -36.99
C VAL A 56 3.52 1.54 -36.36
N SER A 57 4.79 1.58 -35.96
CA SER A 57 5.42 2.83 -35.49
C SER A 57 5.64 3.84 -36.61
N GLU A 58 5.70 3.38 -37.86
CA GLU A 58 5.87 4.22 -39.05
C GLU A 58 4.55 4.61 -39.73
N LEU A 59 3.39 4.18 -39.21
CA LEU A 59 2.09 4.63 -39.70
C LEU A 59 1.88 6.11 -39.36
N LYS A 60 2.17 6.94 -40.36
CA LYS A 60 1.88 8.37 -40.39
C LYS A 60 0.54 8.57 -41.09
N ALA A 61 -0.43 9.17 -40.41
CA ALA A 61 -1.55 9.81 -41.10
C ALA A 61 -1.27 11.33 -41.11
N GLY A 62 -0.54 11.79 -42.12
CA GLY A 62 -0.10 13.19 -42.22
C GLY A 62 0.96 13.59 -41.16
N PRO A 63 0.93 14.82 -40.60
CA PRO A 63 1.93 15.29 -39.62
C PRO A 63 1.77 14.67 -38.22
N VAL A 64 0.77 13.81 -37.99
CA VAL A 64 0.47 13.20 -36.69
C VAL A 64 1.02 11.78 -36.63
N LEU A 65 1.81 11.50 -35.59
CA LEU A 65 2.41 10.20 -35.30
C LEU A 65 1.43 9.31 -34.53
N ILE A 66 0.42 8.74 -35.21
CA ILE A 66 -0.56 7.83 -34.59
C ILE A 66 0.11 6.57 -34.01
N GLY A 67 1.19 6.08 -34.64
CA GLY A 67 1.93 4.91 -34.17
C GLY A 67 2.43 5.03 -32.73
N LYS A 68 2.95 6.21 -32.33
CA LYS A 68 3.46 6.43 -30.98
C LYS A 68 2.35 6.44 -29.93
N PHE A 69 1.20 7.02 -30.26
CA PHE A 69 0.04 7.04 -29.37
C PHE A 69 -0.52 5.63 -29.17
N LEU A 70 -0.65 4.85 -30.25
CA LEU A 70 -1.17 3.49 -30.17
C LEU A 70 -0.22 2.56 -29.39
N ALA A 71 1.09 2.72 -29.57
CA ALA A 71 2.09 2.00 -28.78
C ALA A 71 2.00 2.34 -27.28
N ALA A 72 1.80 3.60 -26.92
CA ALA A 72 1.60 4.03 -25.54
C ALA A 72 0.32 3.44 -24.93
N LEU A 73 -0.77 3.34 -25.71
CA LEU A 73 -2.03 2.75 -25.26
C LEU A 73 -1.89 1.24 -25.03
N ILE A 74 -1.21 0.53 -25.93
CA ILE A 74 -0.93 -0.90 -25.78
C ILE A 74 -0.06 -1.14 -24.54
N SER A 75 1.01 -0.36 -24.38
CA SER A 75 1.88 -0.40 -23.19
C SER A 75 1.08 -0.19 -21.90
N PHE A 76 0.19 0.80 -21.85
CA PHE A 76 -0.65 1.06 -20.68
C PHE A 76 -1.50 -0.16 -20.29
N ILE A 77 -2.12 -0.83 -21.28
CA ILE A 77 -2.92 -2.03 -21.04
C ILE A 77 -2.03 -3.18 -20.52
N ILE A 78 -0.84 -3.35 -21.07
CA ILE A 78 0.12 -4.38 -20.63
C ILE A 78 0.59 -4.11 -19.19
N VAL A 79 0.99 -2.88 -18.87
CA VAL A 79 1.40 -2.49 -17.51
C VAL A 79 0.28 -2.77 -16.51
N ALA A 80 -0.95 -2.36 -16.83
CA ALA A 80 -2.11 -2.61 -15.98
C ALA A 80 -2.35 -4.11 -15.75
N LEU A 81 -2.21 -4.93 -16.80
CA LEU A 81 -2.35 -6.38 -16.73
C LEU A 81 -1.26 -7.03 -15.85
N ILE A 82 -0.02 -6.57 -15.96
CA ILE A 82 1.09 -7.05 -15.13
C ILE A 82 0.82 -6.71 -13.66
N ILE A 83 0.46 -5.47 -13.34
CA ILE A 83 0.13 -5.05 -11.97
C ILE A 83 -0.99 -5.93 -11.41
N PHE A 84 -2.03 -6.17 -12.19
CA PHE A 84 -3.14 -7.03 -11.81
C PHE A 84 -2.70 -8.47 -11.52
N LEU A 85 -1.83 -9.05 -12.34
CA LEU A 85 -1.27 -10.39 -12.12
C LEU A 85 -0.49 -10.47 -10.80
N PHE A 86 0.36 -9.48 -10.50
CA PHE A 86 1.11 -9.41 -9.24
C PHE A 86 0.18 -9.29 -8.03
N LEU A 87 -0.89 -8.49 -8.13
CA LEU A 87 -1.89 -8.37 -7.07
C LEU A 87 -2.64 -9.68 -6.84
N ILE A 88 -3.04 -10.38 -7.90
CA ILE A 88 -3.65 -11.70 -7.80
C ILE A 88 -2.69 -12.67 -7.11
N LEU A 89 -1.43 -12.72 -7.53
CA LEU A 89 -0.44 -13.61 -6.94
C LEU A 89 -0.24 -13.32 -5.45
N TYR A 90 -0.12 -12.05 -5.08
CA TYR A 90 -0.04 -11.63 -3.69
C TYR A 90 -1.27 -12.07 -2.88
N PHE A 91 -2.47 -11.82 -3.40
CA PHE A 91 -3.72 -12.19 -2.72
C PHE A 91 -3.91 -13.72 -2.63
N LEU A 92 -3.51 -14.45 -3.67
CA LEU A 92 -3.50 -15.91 -3.71
C LEU A 92 -2.59 -16.47 -2.61
N ILE A 93 -1.36 -15.95 -2.49
CA ILE A 93 -0.41 -16.36 -1.45
C ILE A 93 -0.97 -16.01 -0.06
N LYS A 94 -1.48 -14.79 0.13
CA LYS A 94 -2.07 -14.35 1.40
C LYS A 94 -3.20 -15.29 1.84
N ASN A 95 -4.16 -15.54 0.95
CA ASN A 95 -5.31 -16.41 1.24
C ASN A 95 -4.87 -17.86 1.48
N ALA A 96 -3.87 -18.35 0.75
CA ALA A 96 -3.31 -19.68 0.97
C ALA A 96 -2.60 -19.79 2.33
N VAL A 97 -1.87 -18.75 2.75
CA VAL A 97 -1.21 -18.70 4.06
C VAL A 97 -2.22 -18.63 5.19
N GLU A 98 -3.27 -17.82 5.07
CA GLU A 98 -4.36 -17.73 6.05
C GLU A 98 -5.12 -19.05 6.20
N ALA A 99 -5.42 -19.72 5.08
CA ALA A 99 -6.04 -21.05 5.08
C ALA A 99 -5.14 -22.13 5.71
N ARG A 100 -3.81 -22.03 5.56
CA ARG A 100 -2.84 -22.92 6.23
C ARG A 100 -2.70 -22.63 7.72
N LYS A 101 -2.72 -21.35 8.13
CA LYS A 101 -2.68 -20.93 9.53
C LYS A 101 -3.91 -21.43 10.30
N ALA A 102 -5.10 -21.32 9.71
CA ALA A 102 -6.36 -21.84 10.29
C ALA A 102 -6.36 -23.37 10.50
N LYS A 103 -5.58 -24.13 9.72
CA LYS A 103 -5.46 -25.59 9.85
C LYS A 103 -4.38 -26.04 10.82
N LYS A 104 -3.30 -25.27 11.00
CA LYS A 104 -2.12 -25.66 11.80
C LYS A 104 -2.18 -25.20 13.24
N ASN A 105 -2.85 -24.07 13.49
CA ASN A 105 -3.25 -23.60 14.81
C ASN A 105 -4.77 -23.36 14.74
N PRO A 106 -5.62 -24.17 15.39
CA PRO A 106 -6.98 -23.74 15.70
C PRO A 106 -6.87 -22.35 16.33
N PRO A 107 -7.77 -21.40 16.03
CA PRO A 107 -7.68 -20.08 16.61
C PRO A 107 -7.67 -20.24 18.13
N VAL A 108 -6.49 -20.13 18.74
CA VAL A 108 -6.41 -19.63 20.10
C VAL A 108 -7.04 -18.28 19.93
N VAL A 109 -8.26 -18.16 20.48
CA VAL A 109 -8.94 -16.90 20.63
C VAL A 109 -7.97 -16.06 21.44
N VAL A 110 -7.08 -15.34 20.75
CA VAL A 110 -6.49 -14.15 21.30
C VAL A 110 -7.71 -13.24 21.35
N VAL A 111 -8.46 -13.36 22.45
CA VAL A 111 -9.40 -12.35 22.88
C VAL A 111 -8.59 -11.10 22.70
N ALA A 112 -8.95 -10.29 21.70
CA ALA A 112 -8.21 -9.08 21.40
C ALA A 112 -8.02 -8.41 22.75
N ALA A 113 -6.78 -8.36 23.23
CA ALA A 113 -6.52 -7.70 24.49
C ALA A 113 -7.15 -6.33 24.30
N PRO A 114 -8.11 -5.94 25.17
CA PRO A 114 -8.89 -4.74 24.94
C PRO A 114 -7.91 -3.63 24.61
N THR A 115 -8.15 -2.96 23.48
CA THR A 115 -7.29 -1.88 23.02
C THR A 115 -7.11 -0.88 24.16
N THR A 116 -6.01 -0.13 24.18
CA THR A 116 -5.75 0.82 25.28
C THR A 116 -6.95 1.73 25.54
N ASP A 117 -7.69 2.10 24.49
CA ASP A 117 -8.92 2.88 24.58
C ASP A 117 -10.09 2.10 25.21
N GLU A 118 -10.25 0.82 24.91
CA GLU A 118 -11.26 -0.04 25.54
C GLU A 118 -10.96 -0.29 27.03
N LEU A 119 -9.68 -0.43 27.41
CA LEU A 119 -9.24 -0.51 28.81
C LEU A 119 -9.51 0.80 29.56
N ILE A 120 -9.18 1.94 28.95
CA ILE A 120 -9.49 3.26 29.50
C ILE A 120 -11.00 3.42 29.69
N LEU A 121 -11.81 3.01 28.71
CA LEU A 121 -13.26 3.10 28.80
C LEU A 121 -13.83 2.19 29.90
N GLN A 122 -13.27 0.99 30.09
CA GLN A 122 -13.63 0.11 31.20
C GLN A 122 -13.27 0.72 32.56
N GLU A 123 -12.08 1.30 32.70
CA GLU A 123 -11.61 1.96 33.91
C GLU A 123 -12.48 3.18 34.26
N LEU A 124 -12.82 4.01 33.26
CA LEU A 124 -13.71 5.17 33.43
C LEU A 124 -15.12 4.77 33.87
N LYS A 125 -15.70 3.72 33.29
CA LYS A 125 -17.01 3.20 33.72
C LYS A 125 -16.98 2.74 35.16
N LYS A 126 -15.95 1.97 35.53
CA LYS A 126 -15.74 1.48 36.90
C LYS A 126 -15.54 2.63 37.90
N LEU A 127 -14.83 3.69 37.50
CA LEU A 127 -14.62 4.87 38.33
C LEU A 127 -15.95 5.60 38.61
N ASN A 128 -16.80 5.76 37.59
CA ASN A 128 -18.11 6.37 37.75
C ASN A 128 -19.04 5.55 38.66
N GLU A 129 -19.06 4.22 38.51
CA GLU A 129 -19.84 3.34 39.38
C GLU A 129 -19.40 3.45 40.86
N ASN A 130 -18.09 3.46 41.11
CA ASN A 130 -17.54 3.64 42.46
C ASN A 130 -17.92 5.02 43.06
N ILE A 131 -17.89 6.09 42.25
CA ILE A 131 -18.30 7.44 42.69
C ILE A 131 -19.80 7.44 43.07
N ASP A 132 -20.65 6.79 42.28
CA ASP A 132 -22.09 6.68 42.57
C ASP A 132 -22.38 5.85 43.82
N GLU A 133 -21.61 4.79 44.07
CA GLU A 133 -21.68 4.01 45.32
C GLU A 133 -21.27 4.83 46.55
N LEU A 134 -20.15 5.55 46.46
CA LEU A 134 -19.70 6.46 47.51
C LEU A 134 -20.75 7.54 47.79
N ARG A 135 -21.31 8.14 46.74
CA ARG A 135 -22.38 9.14 46.88
C ARG A 135 -23.62 8.56 47.57
N ARG A 136 -24.03 7.34 47.23
CA ARG A 136 -25.15 6.64 47.87
C ARG A 136 -24.85 6.28 49.33
N SER A 137 -23.61 5.95 49.67
CA SER A 137 -23.18 5.68 51.04
C SER A 137 -23.15 6.92 51.93
N GLN A 138 -22.93 8.11 51.37
CA GLN A 138 -22.92 9.38 52.11
C GLN A 138 -24.35 9.96 52.31
N LEU A 139 -25.36 9.40 51.64
CA LEU A 139 -26.77 9.82 51.71
C LEU A 139 -27.62 8.94 52.64
N LYS A 140 -27.03 7.94 53.31
CA LYS A 140 -27.63 7.11 54.36
C LYS A 140 -27.04 7.48 55.71
#